data_AF-A0A961LEE4-F1
#
_entry.id   AF-A0A961LEE4-F1
#
_cell.length_a   1.000
_cell.length_b   1.000
_cell.length_c   1.000
_cell.angle_alpha   90.00
_cell.angle_beta   90.00
_cell.angle_gamma   90.00
#
_symmetry.space_group_name_H-M   'P 1'
#
loop_
_entity.id
_entity.type
_entity.pdbx_description
1 polymer ?
#
loop_
_entity_poly.entity_id
_entity_poly.type
_entity_poly.pdbx_seq_one_letter_code
_entity_poly.pdbx_strand_id
1 'polypeptide(L)'
;MDTAIDNQIRSELAGIGLRWLDRISWNATASVLYEAAVSRGEGQVAHGGALVVTTGSHTGRSPNDKFVVRDETTDGTVWWDNNKPMSRAAFETLKADLLAHARLKSVYVQDLLGGADPAHRLPTRVITEHAWHALFIQHLLIEPGTRDGFAPQLTVIDLPSFKADPARHGTRSETVIALDLTNGLVLIGGTQYAGEMKKAVFTVLNYLLPGKGVMPMHCSANVGRDGDSAVFFGLSGTGKTTLSADPNRTLVGDDEHGWSENGIFNFEGGCYAKVIKLSKEAEPEIHATTEMWGTVLENVVMDPETRRIDLHDGSLTENTRSAYPLAAIPNASASGMAPIPKAIVMLTADAFGVLPPIARLTPQQAMYHFLSG
;
A
#
# COMPACT_ATOMS: atom_id res chain seq x y z
N MET A 1 -10.24 25.12 11.79
CA MET A 1 -8.93 24.51 12.05
C MET A 1 -8.05 25.55 12.68
N ASP A 2 -7.26 25.17 13.68
CA ASP A 2 -6.33 26.05 14.37
C ASP A 2 -5.32 26.64 13.37
N THR A 3 -5.31 27.96 13.24
CA THR A 3 -4.42 28.69 12.30
C THR A 3 -2.95 28.39 12.54
N ALA A 4 -2.56 27.99 13.76
CA ALA A 4 -1.18 27.62 14.07
C ALA A 4 -0.77 26.29 13.40
N ILE A 5 -1.67 25.30 13.43
CA ILE A 5 -1.49 23.97 12.83
C ILE A 5 -1.39 24.09 11.30
N ASP A 6 -2.25 24.91 10.69
CA ASP A 6 -2.21 25.15 9.23
C ASP A 6 -0.91 25.85 8.80
N ASN A 7 -0.42 26.80 9.59
CA ASN A 7 0.86 27.48 9.31
C ASN A 7 2.06 26.53 9.46
N GLN A 8 2.04 25.63 10.45
CA GLN A 8 3.10 24.65 10.63
C GLN A 8 3.21 23.72 9.42
N ILE A 9 2.12 23.06 9.03
CA ILE A 9 2.15 22.12 7.90
C ILE A 9 2.51 22.83 6.60
N ARG A 10 2.03 24.06 6.37
CA ARG A 10 2.44 24.89 5.22
C ARG A 10 3.95 25.13 5.20
N SER A 11 4.54 25.44 6.35
CA SER A 11 5.99 25.64 6.49
C SER A 11 6.76 24.36 6.18
N GLU A 12 6.34 23.22 6.73
CA GLU A 12 6.95 21.91 6.49
C GLU A 12 6.90 21.52 5.01
N LEU A 13 5.75 21.67 4.36
CA LEU A 13 5.58 21.41 2.93
C LEU A 13 6.42 22.36 2.07
N ALA A 14 6.49 23.64 2.43
CA ALA A 14 7.33 24.62 1.74
C ALA A 14 8.83 24.30 1.86
N GLY A 15 9.25 23.66 2.96
CA GLY A 15 10.60 23.17 3.20
C GLY A 15 11.03 22.06 2.24
N ILE A 16 10.10 21.20 1.83
CA ILE A 16 10.33 20.16 0.80
C ILE A 16 10.03 20.64 -0.63
N GLY A 17 9.68 21.92 -0.79
CA GLY A 17 9.49 22.59 -2.08
C GLY A 17 8.04 22.65 -2.60
N LEU A 18 7.07 22.11 -1.86
CA LEU A 18 5.63 22.29 -2.14
C LEU A 18 5.17 23.67 -1.67
N ARG A 19 5.23 24.64 -2.58
CA ARG A 19 4.89 26.04 -2.32
C ARG A 19 3.66 26.45 -3.12
N TRP A 20 2.94 27.44 -2.59
CA TRP A 20 1.76 28.04 -3.25
C TRP A 20 0.64 27.03 -3.52
N LEU A 21 0.43 26.11 -2.59
CA LEU A 21 -0.73 25.22 -2.59
C LEU A 21 -1.99 26.02 -2.26
N ASP A 22 -3.09 25.73 -2.96
CA ASP A 22 -4.39 26.39 -2.75
C ASP A 22 -4.97 26.00 -1.38
N ARG A 23 -5.27 24.72 -1.21
CA ARG A 23 -5.75 24.14 0.06
C ARG A 23 -4.88 22.97 0.49
N ILE A 24 -4.69 22.85 1.80
CA ILE A 24 -4.08 21.68 2.42
C ILE A 24 -5.12 21.06 3.36
N SER A 25 -5.41 19.78 3.15
CA SER A 25 -6.25 18.98 4.03
C SER A 25 -5.37 17.99 4.80
N TRP A 26 -4.87 18.42 5.96
CA TRP A 26 -3.91 17.65 6.75
C TRP A 26 -4.60 16.73 7.76
N ASN A 27 -4.25 15.45 7.74
CA ASN A 27 -4.80 14.37 8.57
C ASN A 27 -6.33 14.40 8.62
N ALA A 28 -6.96 14.64 7.48
CA ALA A 28 -8.41 14.58 7.38
C ALA A 28 -8.90 13.19 7.74
N THR A 29 -10.03 13.14 8.45
CA THR A 29 -10.68 11.88 8.82
C THR A 29 -11.24 11.19 7.59
N ALA A 30 -11.45 9.88 7.68
CA ALA A 30 -12.05 9.09 6.61
C ALA A 30 -13.36 9.72 6.09
N SER A 31 -14.20 10.28 6.97
CA SER A 31 -15.46 10.92 6.58
C SER A 31 -15.25 12.17 5.74
N VAL A 32 -14.29 13.02 6.12
CA VAL A 32 -13.96 14.24 5.36
C VAL A 32 -13.36 13.88 4.00
N LEU A 33 -12.53 12.85 3.93
CA LEU A 33 -11.95 12.37 2.67
C LEU A 33 -13.01 11.75 1.76
N TYR A 34 -13.91 10.94 2.32
CA TYR A 34 -15.02 10.32 1.59
C TYR A 34 -15.95 11.39 1.00
N GLU A 35 -16.38 12.38 1.79
CA GLU A 35 -17.19 13.50 1.31
C GLU A 35 -16.47 14.30 0.23
N ALA A 36 -15.17 14.55 0.40
CA ALA A 36 -14.37 15.24 -0.59
C ALA A 36 -14.26 14.44 -1.90
N ALA A 37 -14.04 13.13 -1.84
CA ALA A 37 -13.96 12.28 -3.03
C ALA A 37 -15.27 12.28 -3.82
N VAL A 38 -16.41 12.17 -3.13
CA VAL A 38 -17.74 12.21 -3.77
C VAL A 38 -18.03 13.60 -4.35
N SER A 39 -17.82 14.67 -3.58
CA SER A 39 -18.11 16.04 -4.04
C SER A 39 -17.22 16.49 -5.20
N ARG A 40 -16.01 15.95 -5.32
CA ARG A 40 -15.08 16.21 -6.43
C ARG A 40 -15.30 15.29 -7.63
N GLY A 41 -16.26 14.35 -7.55
CA GLY A 41 -16.52 13.38 -8.61
C GLY A 41 -15.38 12.39 -8.83
N GLU A 42 -14.55 12.15 -7.81
CA GLU A 42 -13.42 11.21 -7.89
C GLU A 42 -13.87 9.75 -7.69
N GLY A 43 -15.07 9.55 -7.15
CA GLY A 43 -15.68 8.24 -6.95
C GLY A 43 -17.20 8.35 -6.81
N GLN A 44 -17.86 7.19 -6.79
CA GLN A 44 -19.30 7.08 -6.68
C GLN A 44 -19.68 6.17 -5.52
N VAL A 45 -20.78 6.47 -4.85
CA VAL A 45 -21.26 5.70 -3.70
C VAL A 45 -22.03 4.48 -4.19
N ALA A 46 -21.57 3.29 -3.81
CA ALA A 46 -22.28 2.03 -4.02
C ALA A 46 -23.39 1.84 -2.98
N HIS A 47 -24.31 0.93 -3.29
CA HIS A 47 -25.22 0.36 -2.30
C HIS A 47 -24.41 -0.19 -1.11
N GLY A 48 -24.78 0.15 0.12
CA GLY A 48 -24.02 -0.17 1.33
C GLY A 48 -23.05 0.93 1.79
N GLY A 49 -22.63 1.82 0.88
CA GLY A 49 -21.82 3.00 1.22
C GLY A 49 -20.32 2.88 0.92
N ALA A 50 -19.89 1.82 0.23
CA ALA A 50 -18.53 1.75 -0.32
C ALA A 50 -18.32 2.81 -1.42
N LEU A 51 -17.11 3.33 -1.54
CA LEU A 51 -16.69 4.28 -2.56
C LEU A 51 -16.10 3.51 -3.76
N VAL A 52 -16.82 3.46 -4.87
CA VAL A 52 -16.35 2.88 -6.13
C VAL A 52 -15.57 3.93 -6.91
N VAL A 53 -14.33 3.59 -7.29
CA VAL A 53 -13.42 4.46 -8.05
C VAL A 53 -12.88 3.72 -9.29
N THR A 54 -12.45 4.47 -10.29
CA THR A 54 -11.79 3.92 -11.48
C THR A 54 -10.41 4.52 -11.63
N THR A 55 -9.41 3.71 -11.97
CA THR A 55 -8.01 4.14 -12.08
C THR A 55 -7.53 4.35 -13.52
N GLY A 56 -8.48 4.38 -14.47
CA GLY A 56 -8.22 4.61 -15.88
C GLY A 56 -7.42 3.47 -16.53
N SER A 57 -6.41 3.81 -17.32
CA SER A 57 -5.58 2.85 -18.07
C SER A 57 -4.73 1.94 -17.19
N HIS A 58 -4.39 2.38 -15.98
CA HIS A 58 -3.56 1.62 -15.05
C HIS A 58 -4.45 0.96 -14.00
N THR A 59 -4.80 -0.29 -14.21
CA THR A 59 -5.60 -1.10 -13.24
C THR A 59 -4.72 -2.01 -12.37
N GLY A 60 -3.43 -1.69 -12.29
CA GLY A 60 -2.40 -2.51 -11.67
C GLY A 60 -1.05 -1.79 -11.67
N ARG A 61 -0.03 -2.43 -11.11
CA ARG A 61 1.31 -1.85 -11.04
C ARG A 61 1.89 -1.59 -12.43
N SER A 62 2.82 -0.64 -12.50
CA SER A 62 3.66 -0.36 -13.67
C SER A 62 5.13 -0.66 -13.36
N PRO A 63 5.56 -1.94 -13.23
CA PRO A 63 6.92 -2.30 -12.80
C PRO A 63 8.00 -1.70 -13.70
N ASN A 64 7.68 -1.49 -14.97
CA ASN A 64 8.61 -0.94 -15.94
C ASN A 64 8.84 0.57 -15.81
N ASP A 65 8.01 1.25 -15.03
CA ASP A 65 8.04 2.69 -14.80
C ASP A 65 8.47 3.03 -13.35
N LYS A 66 8.90 2.00 -12.59
CA LYS A 66 9.51 2.15 -11.27
C LYS A 66 11.02 2.30 -11.40
N PHE A 67 11.57 3.31 -10.73
CA PHE A 67 12.98 3.65 -10.71
C PHE A 67 13.49 3.84 -9.29
N VAL A 68 14.76 3.52 -9.06
CA VAL A 68 15.48 3.82 -7.82
C VAL A 68 16.64 4.73 -8.16
N VAL A 69 16.81 5.82 -7.41
CA VAL A 69 17.97 6.71 -7.58
C VAL A 69 19.24 5.92 -7.28
N ARG A 70 20.17 5.94 -8.23
CA ARG A 70 21.49 5.33 -8.08
C ARG A 70 22.49 6.40 -7.62
N ASP A 71 22.89 6.29 -6.36
CA ASP A 71 23.83 7.17 -5.66
C ASP A 71 24.79 6.34 -4.79
N GLU A 72 25.69 7.00 -4.04
CA GLU A 72 26.71 6.32 -3.24
C GLU A 72 26.14 5.33 -2.21
N THR A 73 24.94 5.61 -1.68
CA THR A 73 24.26 4.75 -0.69
C THR A 73 23.68 3.49 -1.33
N THR A 74 23.14 3.63 -2.54
CA THR A 74 22.34 2.60 -3.21
C THR A 74 23.15 1.77 -4.21
N ASP A 75 24.26 2.30 -4.74
CA ASP A 75 25.05 1.67 -5.81
C ASP A 75 25.48 0.24 -5.47
N GLY A 76 25.97 0.02 -4.25
CA GLY A 76 26.44 -1.28 -3.78
C GLY A 76 25.41 -2.13 -3.02
N THR A 77 24.19 -1.63 -2.80
CA THR A 77 23.18 -2.28 -1.93
C THR A 77 21.91 -2.67 -2.68
N VAL A 78 21.60 -1.99 -3.79
CA VAL A 78 20.44 -2.31 -4.63
C VAL A 78 20.81 -3.34 -5.67
N TRP A 79 19.94 -4.34 -5.87
CA TRP A 79 20.08 -5.31 -6.95
C TRP A 79 19.61 -4.71 -8.29
N TRP A 80 20.56 -4.24 -9.10
CA TRP A 80 20.28 -3.51 -10.34
C TRP A 80 19.81 -4.36 -11.52
N ASP A 81 19.95 -5.69 -11.50
CA ASP A 81 19.43 -6.52 -12.59
C ASP A 81 17.90 -6.52 -12.62
N ASN A 82 17.26 -6.25 -11.47
CA ASN A 82 15.82 -6.25 -11.32
C ASN A 82 15.23 -4.86 -10.99
N ASN A 83 16.08 -3.86 -10.71
CA ASN A 83 15.65 -2.50 -10.39
C ASN A 83 16.22 -1.51 -11.41
N LYS A 84 15.39 -0.59 -11.89
CA LYS A 84 15.82 0.39 -12.90
C LYS A 84 16.52 1.58 -12.24
N PRO A 85 17.77 1.90 -12.61
CA PRO A 85 18.46 3.05 -12.04
C PRO A 85 17.92 4.35 -12.63
N MET A 86 17.89 5.40 -11.80
CA MET A 86 17.71 6.79 -12.21
C MET A 86 18.87 7.63 -11.67
N SER A 87 19.39 8.55 -12.47
CA SER A 87 20.45 9.44 -11.99
C SER A 87 19.90 10.48 -11.01
N ARG A 88 20.72 10.93 -10.06
CA ARG A 88 20.38 12.03 -9.15
C ARG A 88 19.89 13.27 -9.91
N ALA A 89 20.58 13.66 -11.00
CA ALA A 89 20.21 14.84 -11.78
C ALA A 89 18.83 14.71 -12.45
N ALA A 90 18.51 13.52 -12.98
CA ALA A 90 17.20 13.23 -13.55
C ALA A 90 16.10 13.28 -12.48
N PHE A 91 16.36 12.69 -11.31
CA PHE A 91 15.44 12.73 -10.18
C PHE A 91 15.17 14.15 -9.68
N GLU A 92 16.19 14.99 -9.50
CA GLU A 92 15.98 16.38 -9.08
C GLU A 92 15.23 17.20 -10.14
N THR A 93 15.43 16.91 -11.42
CA THR A 93 14.67 17.55 -12.52
C THR A 93 13.20 17.13 -12.47
N LEU A 94 12.92 15.83 -12.33
CA LEU A 94 11.58 15.28 -12.17
C LEU A 94 10.89 15.89 -10.94
N LYS A 95 11.57 15.92 -9.80
CA LYS A 95 11.11 16.51 -8.55
C LYS A 95 10.74 17.97 -8.73
N ALA A 96 11.61 18.78 -9.33
CA ALA A 96 11.36 20.20 -9.53
C ALA A 96 10.08 20.44 -10.36
N ASP A 97 9.89 19.67 -11.44
CA ASP A 97 8.73 19.81 -12.31
C ASP A 97 7.44 19.28 -11.66
N LEU A 98 7.50 18.17 -10.91
CA LEU A 98 6.37 17.62 -10.17
C LEU A 98 5.92 18.57 -9.05
N LEU A 99 6.87 19.17 -8.32
CA LEU A 99 6.57 20.20 -7.31
C LEU A 99 6.00 21.48 -7.95
N ALA A 100 6.45 21.85 -9.16
CA ALA A 100 5.87 22.96 -9.91
C ALA A 100 4.45 22.66 -10.37
N HIS A 101 4.16 21.41 -10.76
CA HIS A 101 2.81 20.96 -11.11
C HIS A 101 1.84 20.98 -9.91
N ALA A 102 2.36 20.84 -8.70
CA ALA A 102 1.56 20.96 -7.47
C ALA A 102 1.05 22.37 -7.19
N ARG A 103 1.62 23.41 -7.82
CA ARG A 103 1.26 24.81 -7.54
C ARG A 103 -0.23 25.05 -7.82
N LEU A 104 -0.87 25.81 -6.92
CA LEU A 104 -2.29 26.15 -6.96
C LEU A 104 -3.23 24.93 -6.89
N LYS A 105 -2.73 23.72 -6.66
CA LYS A 105 -3.56 22.56 -6.38
C LYS A 105 -3.94 22.51 -4.91
N SER A 106 -5.11 21.92 -4.66
CA SER A 106 -5.48 21.42 -3.35
C SER A 106 -4.85 20.05 -3.14
N VAL A 107 -4.28 19.80 -1.96
CA VAL A 107 -3.67 18.51 -1.60
C VAL A 107 -4.18 17.98 -0.28
N TYR A 108 -4.15 16.66 -0.15
CA TYR A 108 -4.43 15.90 1.06
C TYR A 108 -3.11 15.36 1.60
N VAL A 109 -2.91 15.50 2.91
CA VAL A 109 -1.67 15.09 3.58
C VAL A 109 -2.04 14.14 4.72
N GLN A 110 -1.45 12.95 4.73
CA GLN A 110 -1.67 11.94 5.78
C GLN A 110 -0.33 11.55 6.42
N ASP A 111 -0.25 11.71 7.74
CA ASP A 111 0.86 11.27 8.57
C ASP A 111 0.50 9.93 9.22
N LEU A 112 1.16 8.87 8.75
CA LEU A 112 0.86 7.47 9.03
C LEU A 112 2.14 6.70 9.37
N LEU A 113 2.01 5.45 9.80
CA LEU A 113 3.12 4.57 10.14
C LEU A 113 3.12 3.34 9.24
N GLY A 114 4.27 3.01 8.65
CA GLY A 114 4.51 1.67 8.10
C GLY A 114 5.20 0.81 9.16
N GLY A 115 4.61 -0.30 9.58
CA GLY A 115 5.14 -1.15 10.65
C GLY A 115 4.47 -0.94 12.00
N ALA A 116 3.90 -2.01 12.55
CA ALA A 116 3.22 -2.02 13.85
C ALA A 116 4.20 -2.08 15.04
N ASP A 117 5.39 -2.64 14.87
CA ASP A 117 6.41 -2.69 15.92
C ASP A 117 6.98 -1.28 16.18
N PRO A 118 6.82 -0.71 17.39
CA PRO A 118 7.34 0.63 17.72
C PRO A 118 8.85 0.78 17.52
N ALA A 119 9.63 -0.30 17.62
CA ALA A 119 11.08 -0.28 17.42
C ALA A 119 11.48 -0.17 15.93
N HIS A 120 10.57 -0.53 15.02
CA HIS A 120 10.86 -0.67 13.59
C HIS A 120 9.92 0.11 12.67
N ARG A 121 8.91 0.79 13.22
CA ARG A 121 7.97 1.63 12.45
C ARG A 121 8.68 2.72 11.64
N LEU A 122 8.11 3.02 10.48
CA LEU A 122 8.53 4.02 9.52
C LEU A 122 7.49 5.15 9.48
N PRO A 123 7.75 6.29 10.15
CA PRO A 123 6.94 7.50 10.00
C PRO A 123 6.87 7.93 8.53
N THR A 124 5.68 7.88 7.96
CA THR A 124 5.43 8.09 6.53
C THR A 124 4.42 9.22 6.34
N ARG A 125 4.83 10.28 5.63
CA ARG A 125 3.94 11.34 5.17
C ARG A 125 3.54 11.07 3.72
N VAL A 126 2.26 11.01 3.44
CA VAL A 126 1.74 10.83 2.08
C VAL A 126 1.00 12.09 1.66
N ILE A 127 1.35 12.64 0.51
CA ILE A 127 0.82 13.87 -0.06
C ILE A 127 0.23 13.54 -1.41
N THR A 128 -1.07 13.75 -1.59
CA THR A 128 -1.77 13.41 -2.83
C THR A 128 -2.78 14.49 -3.23
N GLU A 129 -3.06 14.60 -4.53
CA GLU A 129 -4.08 15.53 -5.05
C GLU A 129 -5.51 14.97 -5.02
N HIS A 130 -5.68 13.65 -4.80
CA HIS A 130 -6.98 12.99 -4.73
C HIS A 130 -7.38 12.68 -3.29
N ALA A 131 -8.64 12.96 -2.96
CA ALA A 131 -9.20 12.66 -1.65
C ALA A 131 -9.30 11.15 -1.41
N TRP A 132 -9.69 10.40 -2.46
CA TRP A 132 -9.82 8.94 -2.35
C TRP A 132 -8.46 8.23 -2.25
N HIS A 133 -7.38 8.77 -2.82
CA HIS A 133 -6.01 8.27 -2.60
C HIS A 133 -5.60 8.46 -1.13
N ALA A 134 -5.94 9.60 -0.53
CA ALA A 134 -5.69 9.83 0.88
C ALA A 134 -6.52 8.89 1.78
N LEU A 135 -7.78 8.61 1.41
CA LEU A 135 -8.64 7.64 2.11
C LEU A 135 -8.06 6.23 2.00
N PHE A 136 -7.66 5.83 0.79
CA PHE A 136 -7.01 4.55 0.52
C PHE A 136 -5.78 4.35 1.40
N ILE A 137 -4.87 5.32 1.43
CA ILE A 137 -3.62 5.13 2.19
C ILE A 137 -3.84 5.22 3.69
N GLN A 138 -4.83 6.02 4.15
CA GLN A 138 -5.28 6.02 5.55
C GLN A 138 -5.83 4.66 5.96
N HIS A 139 -6.54 3.96 5.08
CA HIS A 139 -6.99 2.60 5.36
C HIS A 139 -5.83 1.62 5.46
N LEU A 140 -4.80 1.74 4.61
CA LEU A 140 -3.75 0.74 4.50
C LEU A 140 -2.58 0.92 5.47
N LEU A 141 -2.19 2.14 5.84
CA LEU A 141 -1.13 2.34 6.82
C LEU A 141 -1.71 2.52 8.22
N ILE A 142 -0.84 2.49 9.23
CA ILE A 142 -1.26 2.53 10.62
C ILE A 142 -1.41 3.99 11.06
N GLU A 143 -2.58 4.35 11.57
CA GLU A 143 -2.77 5.67 12.20
C GLU A 143 -1.99 5.76 13.52
N PRO A 144 -1.17 6.79 13.72
CA PRO A 144 -0.45 6.96 14.98
C PRO A 144 -1.41 7.40 16.10
N GLY A 145 -1.21 6.88 17.32
CA GLY A 145 -2.03 7.27 18.48
C GLY A 145 -1.92 8.75 18.88
N THR A 146 -0.79 9.39 18.56
CA THR A 146 -0.61 10.86 18.59
C THR A 146 0.26 11.28 17.41
N ARG A 147 0.00 12.48 16.89
CA ARG A 147 0.78 13.11 15.81
C ARG A 147 1.72 14.21 16.34
N ASP A 148 1.78 14.40 17.66
CA ASP A 148 2.67 15.38 18.27
C ASP A 148 4.13 15.00 18.01
N GLY A 149 4.89 15.93 17.43
CA GLY A 149 6.29 15.69 17.07
C GLY A 149 6.49 14.66 15.94
N PHE A 150 5.46 14.40 15.12
CA PHE A 150 5.57 13.51 13.97
C PHE A 150 6.65 14.03 12.99
N ALA A 151 7.71 13.25 12.81
CA ALA A 151 8.82 13.57 11.91
C ALA A 151 8.87 12.50 10.81
N PRO A 152 8.46 12.81 9.56
CA PRO A 152 8.45 11.83 8.49
C PRO A 152 9.89 11.39 8.15
N GLN A 153 10.09 10.07 8.12
CA GLN A 153 11.31 9.44 7.58
C GLN A 153 11.13 9.07 6.12
N LEU A 154 9.88 8.85 5.69
CA LEU A 154 9.49 8.68 4.31
C LEU A 154 8.45 9.74 3.95
N THR A 155 8.63 10.40 2.81
CA THR A 155 7.61 11.23 2.18
C THR A 155 7.24 10.64 0.83
N VAL A 156 5.96 10.39 0.58
CA VAL A 156 5.42 9.97 -0.72
C VAL A 156 4.63 11.14 -1.30
N ILE A 157 5.00 11.63 -2.48
CA ILE A 157 4.27 12.65 -3.23
C ILE A 157 3.65 11.98 -4.45
N ASP A 158 2.33 11.89 -4.45
CA ASP A 158 1.53 11.22 -5.46
C ASP A 158 0.63 12.22 -6.19
N LEU A 159 1.00 12.55 -7.43
CA LEU A 159 0.24 13.46 -8.29
C LEU A 159 -0.11 12.73 -9.61
N PRO A 160 -1.16 11.89 -9.63
CA PRO A 160 -1.54 11.11 -10.81
C PRO A 160 -1.72 11.93 -12.09
N SER A 161 -2.11 13.20 -11.99
CA SER A 161 -2.27 14.11 -13.13
C SER A 161 -0.96 14.64 -13.70
N PHE A 162 0.16 14.49 -12.99
CA PHE A 162 1.48 14.82 -13.51
C PHE A 162 1.92 13.77 -14.52
N LYS A 163 2.33 14.19 -15.71
CA LYS A 163 2.87 13.31 -16.77
C LYS A 163 4.35 13.59 -16.91
N ALA A 164 5.18 12.57 -16.71
CA ALA A 164 6.61 12.69 -16.93
C ALA A 164 6.91 12.89 -18.43
N ASP A 165 7.98 13.61 -18.72
CA ASP A 165 8.58 13.73 -20.05
C ASP A 165 9.79 12.78 -20.09
N PRO A 166 9.72 11.66 -20.84
CA PRO A 166 10.81 10.70 -20.93
C PRO A 166 12.16 11.30 -21.31
N ALA A 167 12.17 12.27 -22.23
CA ALA A 167 13.41 12.87 -22.72
C ALA A 167 14.04 13.80 -21.67
N ARG A 168 13.21 14.50 -20.89
CA ARG A 168 13.65 15.46 -19.88
C ARG A 168 13.94 14.81 -18.53
N HIS A 169 13.10 13.86 -18.10
CA HIS A 169 13.15 13.24 -16.78
C HIS A 169 13.90 11.92 -16.77
N GLY A 170 14.32 11.40 -17.93
CA GLY A 170 14.99 10.10 -18.02
C GLY A 170 14.08 8.94 -17.62
N THR A 171 12.77 9.08 -17.81
CA THR A 171 11.77 8.03 -17.56
C THR A 171 11.52 7.22 -18.83
N ARG A 172 10.84 6.08 -18.68
CA ARG A 172 10.46 5.22 -19.82
C ARG A 172 9.21 5.74 -20.52
N SER A 173 8.25 6.23 -19.75
CA SER A 173 6.95 6.70 -20.22
C SER A 173 6.50 7.93 -19.42
N GLU A 174 5.26 8.37 -19.65
CA GLU A 174 4.63 9.44 -18.85
C GLU A 174 4.28 9.01 -17.42
N THR A 175 4.20 7.70 -17.17
CA THR A 175 4.08 7.12 -15.82
C THR A 175 5.45 7.05 -15.17
N VAL A 176 5.52 7.38 -13.87
CA VAL A 176 6.76 7.31 -13.10
C VAL A 176 6.49 6.99 -11.63
N ILE A 177 7.29 6.08 -11.08
CA ILE A 177 7.39 5.79 -9.65
C ILE A 177 8.88 5.86 -9.30
N ALA A 178 9.36 7.02 -8.85
CA ALA A 178 10.78 7.24 -8.59
C ALA A 178 11.06 7.26 -7.08
N LEU A 179 11.98 6.40 -6.63
CA LEU A 179 12.35 6.24 -5.22
C LEU A 179 13.76 6.76 -4.96
N ASP A 180 13.87 7.74 -4.07
CA ASP A 180 15.11 8.19 -3.47
C ASP A 180 15.22 7.59 -2.05
N LEU A 181 15.80 6.39 -1.99
CA LEU A 181 15.94 5.63 -0.75
C LEU A 181 16.91 6.28 0.24
N THR A 182 17.85 7.09 -0.24
CA THR A 182 18.81 7.82 0.59
C THR A 182 18.13 8.93 1.38
N ASN A 183 17.25 9.71 0.73
CA ASN A 183 16.59 10.85 1.38
C ASN A 183 15.15 10.57 1.82
N GLY A 184 14.66 9.33 1.66
CA GLY A 184 13.32 8.95 2.08
C GLY A 184 12.22 9.71 1.31
N LEU A 185 12.35 9.81 -0.02
CA LEU A 185 11.38 10.49 -0.88
C LEU A 185 10.93 9.59 -2.03
N VAL A 186 9.62 9.52 -2.26
CA VAL A 186 9.01 8.83 -3.39
C VAL A 186 8.15 9.80 -4.19
N LEU A 187 8.29 9.77 -5.50
CA LEU A 187 7.52 10.56 -6.45
C LEU A 187 6.71 9.65 -7.36
N ILE A 188 5.38 9.86 -7.41
CA ILE A 188 4.45 9.09 -8.23
C ILE A 188 3.69 10.05 -9.15
N GLY A 189 3.64 9.73 -10.44
CA GLY A 189 2.89 10.47 -11.45
C GLY A 189 2.47 9.59 -12.62
N GLY A 190 1.43 10.01 -13.34
CA GLY A 190 0.95 9.38 -14.56
C GLY A 190 0.25 8.04 -14.33
N THR A 191 -0.20 7.76 -13.10
CA THR A 191 -0.99 6.58 -12.74
C THR A 191 -1.95 6.91 -11.61
N GLN A 192 -3.20 6.46 -11.72
CA GLN A 192 -4.20 6.54 -10.64
C GLN A 192 -4.31 5.22 -9.86
N TYR A 193 -3.45 4.23 -10.14
CA TYR A 193 -3.45 2.98 -9.38
C TYR A 193 -2.87 3.21 -7.99
N ALA A 194 -3.73 3.31 -6.97
CA ALA A 194 -3.35 3.67 -5.61
C ALA A 194 -2.40 2.64 -4.95
N GLY A 195 -2.41 1.40 -5.45
CA GLY A 195 -1.48 0.35 -5.02
C GLY A 195 0.01 0.68 -5.20
N GLU A 196 0.37 1.68 -6.02
CA GLU A 196 1.76 2.17 -6.10
C GLU A 196 2.21 2.83 -4.79
N MET A 197 1.33 3.56 -4.08
CA MET A 197 1.66 4.15 -2.78
C MET A 197 1.96 3.05 -1.74
N LYS A 198 1.07 2.04 -1.64
CA LYS A 198 1.26 0.85 -0.78
C LYS A 198 2.62 0.21 -1.05
N LYS A 199 2.87 -0.16 -2.30
CA LYS A 199 4.08 -0.90 -2.67
C LYS A 199 5.36 -0.06 -2.65
N ALA A 200 5.26 1.27 -2.72
CA ALA A 200 6.39 2.16 -2.44
C ALA A 200 6.83 2.07 -0.97
N VAL A 201 5.91 2.18 -0.02
CA VAL A 201 6.20 2.01 1.42
C VAL A 201 6.79 0.63 1.67
N PHE A 202 6.18 -0.42 1.09
CA PHE A 202 6.72 -1.78 1.19
C PHE A 202 8.15 -1.89 0.65
N THR A 203 8.45 -1.26 -0.49
CA THR A 203 9.79 -1.26 -1.08
C THR A 203 10.81 -0.61 -0.15
N VAL A 204 10.45 0.52 0.46
CA VAL A 204 11.33 1.22 1.41
C VAL A 204 11.57 0.37 2.66
N LEU A 205 10.55 -0.28 3.21
CA LEU A 205 10.70 -1.21 4.33
C LEU A 205 11.58 -2.42 3.95
N ASN A 206 11.44 -2.96 2.74
CA ASN A 206 12.30 -4.03 2.23
C ASN A 206 13.78 -3.64 2.15
N TYR A 207 14.07 -2.36 1.94
CA TYR A 207 15.44 -1.84 1.89
C TYR A 207 16.00 -1.55 3.29
N LEU A 208 15.22 -0.89 4.16
CA LEU A 208 15.69 -0.40 5.46
C LEU A 208 15.80 -1.50 6.52
N LEU A 209 14.85 -2.44 6.55
CA LEU A 209 14.72 -3.42 7.63
C LEU A 209 15.82 -4.48 7.67
N PRO A 210 16.33 -5.02 6.55
CA PRO A 210 17.43 -5.98 6.58
C PRO A 210 18.68 -5.42 7.28
N GLY A 211 18.99 -4.13 7.09
CA GLY A 211 20.09 -3.45 7.78
C GLY A 211 19.92 -3.36 9.31
N LYS A 212 18.71 -3.60 9.82
CA LYS A 212 18.35 -3.67 11.25
C LYS A 212 18.19 -5.12 11.75
N GLY A 213 18.54 -6.12 10.94
CA GLY A 213 18.35 -7.53 11.30
C GLY A 213 16.88 -7.99 11.27
N VAL A 214 15.99 -7.25 10.61
CA VAL A 214 14.58 -7.60 10.46
C VAL A 214 14.34 -8.13 9.04
N MET A 215 13.74 -9.30 8.92
CA MET A 215 13.38 -9.90 7.63
C MET A 215 12.02 -9.36 7.17
N PRO A 216 11.96 -8.55 6.09
CA PRO A 216 10.70 -8.19 5.46
C PRO A 216 10.14 -9.37 4.68
N MET A 217 8.81 -9.54 4.71
CA MET A 217 8.11 -10.69 4.15
C MET A 217 6.86 -10.22 3.41
N HIS A 218 6.64 -10.80 2.22
CA HIS A 218 5.39 -10.68 1.47
C HIS A 218 4.54 -11.94 1.73
N CYS A 219 3.82 -11.91 2.85
CA CYS A 219 3.03 -13.03 3.36
C CYS A 219 1.82 -12.52 4.16
N SER A 220 0.77 -13.32 4.26
CA SER A 220 -0.22 -13.15 5.34
C SER A 220 0.27 -13.82 6.61
N ALA A 221 -0.26 -13.39 7.76
CA ALA A 221 0.05 -14.03 9.03
C ALA A 221 -1.15 -14.03 9.99
N ASN A 222 -1.26 -15.09 10.79
CA ASN A 222 -2.27 -15.21 11.83
C ASN A 222 -1.68 -15.89 13.08
N VAL A 223 -2.39 -15.77 14.21
CA VAL A 223 -1.96 -16.34 15.49
C VAL A 223 -3.11 -17.09 16.15
N GLY A 224 -2.82 -18.29 16.65
CA GLY A 224 -3.77 -19.07 17.42
C GLY A 224 -3.88 -18.59 18.88
N ARG A 225 -4.86 -19.12 19.61
CA ARG A 225 -5.12 -18.74 21.02
C ARG A 225 -3.94 -19.02 21.95
N ASP A 226 -3.11 -20.00 21.61
CA ASP A 226 -1.93 -20.40 22.38
C ASP A 226 -0.66 -19.63 21.97
N GLY A 227 -0.80 -18.57 21.17
CA GLY A 227 0.32 -17.76 20.66
C GLY A 227 1.13 -18.46 19.57
N ASP A 228 0.59 -19.51 18.94
CA ASP A 228 1.19 -20.20 17.81
C ASP A 228 0.97 -19.39 16.51
N SER A 229 1.92 -18.52 16.16
CA SER A 229 1.84 -17.75 14.91
C SER A 229 2.16 -18.63 13.69
N ALA A 230 1.53 -18.32 12.56
CA ALA A 230 1.80 -18.92 11.26
C ALA A 230 1.94 -17.82 10.19
N VAL A 231 2.85 -18.02 9.24
CA VAL A 231 3.02 -17.15 8.07
C VAL A 231 2.78 -17.92 6.78
N PHE A 232 2.15 -17.26 5.81
CA PHE A 232 1.72 -17.87 4.54
C PHE A 232 2.30 -17.09 3.37
N PHE A 233 3.31 -17.65 2.71
CA PHE A 233 3.90 -17.13 1.49
C PHE A 233 3.13 -17.65 0.27
N GLY A 234 3.10 -16.85 -0.80
CA GLY A 234 2.50 -17.26 -2.06
C GLY A 234 2.27 -16.07 -3.00
N LEU A 235 2.13 -16.35 -4.29
CA LEU A 235 1.82 -15.33 -5.29
C LEU A 235 0.33 -14.93 -5.25
N SER A 236 -0.08 -14.02 -6.13
CA SER A 236 -1.50 -13.66 -6.26
C SER A 236 -2.29 -14.86 -6.77
N GLY A 237 -3.44 -15.16 -6.15
CA GLY A 237 -4.30 -16.28 -6.54
C GLY A 237 -3.92 -17.65 -5.97
N THR A 238 -2.88 -17.77 -5.13
CA THR A 238 -2.50 -19.05 -4.49
C THR A 238 -3.27 -19.38 -3.20
N GLY A 239 -4.25 -18.54 -2.82
CA GLY A 239 -5.08 -18.75 -1.64
C GLY A 239 -4.53 -18.21 -0.32
N LYS A 240 -3.51 -17.32 -0.33
CA LYS A 240 -2.96 -16.69 0.89
C LYS A 240 -4.04 -16.13 1.82
N THR A 241 -4.87 -15.24 1.28
CA THR A 241 -5.90 -14.53 2.04
C THR A 241 -6.93 -15.51 2.62
N THR A 242 -7.46 -16.38 1.77
CA THR A 242 -8.44 -17.41 2.14
C THR A 242 -7.93 -18.36 3.23
N LEU A 243 -6.67 -18.84 3.12
CA LEU A 243 -6.10 -19.76 4.11
C LEU A 243 -5.65 -19.07 5.41
N SER A 244 -5.37 -17.77 5.37
CA SER A 244 -5.07 -17.00 6.58
C SER A 244 -6.32 -16.54 7.34
N ALA A 245 -7.47 -16.45 6.67
CA ALA A 245 -8.75 -16.04 7.24
C ALA A 245 -9.47 -17.22 7.93
N ASP A 246 -8.87 -17.72 9.02
CA ASP A 246 -9.48 -18.72 9.90
C ASP A 246 -10.21 -18.02 11.06
N PRO A 247 -11.52 -18.25 11.27
CA PRO A 247 -12.27 -17.61 12.35
C PRO A 247 -11.77 -17.96 13.76
N ASN A 248 -10.99 -19.03 13.92
CA ASN A 248 -10.40 -19.44 15.19
C ASN A 248 -9.02 -18.83 15.44
N ARG A 249 -8.47 -18.10 14.47
CA ARG A 249 -7.13 -17.51 14.53
C ARG A 249 -7.25 -16.00 14.33
N THR A 250 -6.46 -15.24 15.08
CA THR A 250 -6.43 -13.78 14.96
C THR A 250 -5.58 -13.39 13.76
N LEU A 251 -6.14 -12.64 12.83
CA LEU A 251 -5.42 -12.14 11.64
C LEU A 251 -4.45 -11.03 12.07
N VAL A 252 -3.15 -11.22 11.82
CA VAL A 252 -2.12 -10.21 12.08
C VAL A 252 -2.05 -9.22 10.91
N GLY A 253 -2.13 -9.74 9.68
CA GLY A 253 -2.16 -8.99 8.43
C GLY A 253 -2.29 -9.92 7.22
N ASP A 254 -2.67 -9.39 6.06
CA ASP A 254 -2.96 -10.18 4.85
C ASP A 254 -1.84 -10.19 3.79
N ASP A 255 -0.86 -9.29 3.86
CA ASP A 255 0.10 -9.12 2.75
C ASP A 255 1.56 -8.86 3.16
N GLU A 256 1.84 -7.99 4.14
CA GLU A 256 3.19 -7.47 4.37
C GLU A 256 3.59 -7.50 5.85
N HIS A 257 4.68 -8.21 6.19
CA HIS A 257 5.13 -8.37 7.58
C HIS A 257 6.64 -8.22 7.73
N GLY A 258 7.10 -7.86 8.92
CA GLY A 258 8.48 -7.97 9.35
C GLY A 258 8.65 -9.07 10.37
N TRP A 259 9.76 -9.79 10.31
CA TRP A 259 10.18 -10.76 11.32
C TRP A 259 11.46 -10.26 12.00
N SER A 260 11.33 -9.86 13.27
CA SER A 260 12.44 -9.43 14.15
C SER A 260 12.78 -10.51 15.18
N GLU A 261 13.76 -10.25 16.04
CA GLU A 261 14.08 -11.13 17.18
C GLU A 261 12.91 -11.30 18.17
N ASN A 262 11.96 -10.37 18.18
CA ASN A 262 10.83 -10.35 19.12
C ASN A 262 9.55 -11.01 18.57
N GLY A 263 9.51 -11.33 17.28
CA GLY A 263 8.33 -11.93 16.63
C GLY A 263 8.06 -11.34 15.25
N ILE A 264 6.79 -11.40 14.85
CA ILE A 264 6.31 -10.84 13.59
C ILE A 264 5.43 -9.62 13.83
N PHE A 265 5.45 -8.68 12.90
CA PHE A 265 4.61 -7.50 12.95
C PHE A 265 4.14 -7.12 11.54
N ASN A 266 2.91 -6.66 11.44
CA ASN A 266 2.30 -6.18 10.22
C ASN A 266 2.94 -4.84 9.82
N PHE A 267 3.17 -4.63 8.53
CA PHE A 267 3.58 -3.33 8.00
C PHE A 267 2.40 -2.37 7.81
N GLU A 268 1.20 -2.92 7.76
CA GLU A 268 -0.03 -2.23 7.36
C GLU A 268 -1.03 -2.13 8.51
N GLY A 269 -1.96 -1.18 8.39
CA GLY A 269 -3.14 -1.00 9.24
C GLY A 269 -4.45 -1.41 8.54
N GLY A 270 -4.37 -1.96 7.34
CA GLY A 270 -5.51 -2.36 6.52
C GLY A 270 -5.23 -3.52 5.60
N CYS A 271 -6.22 -3.85 4.78
CA CYS A 271 -6.15 -4.87 3.75
C CYS A 271 -6.42 -4.27 2.38
N TYR A 272 -5.81 -4.87 1.35
CA TYR A 272 -6.06 -4.52 -0.05
C TYR A 272 -6.41 -5.79 -0.82
N ALA A 273 -7.63 -6.28 -0.61
CA ALA A 273 -8.07 -7.58 -1.09
C ALA A 273 -8.39 -7.55 -2.60
N LYS A 274 -8.24 -8.70 -3.26
CA LYS A 274 -8.77 -8.92 -4.60
C LYS A 274 -10.25 -9.31 -4.46
N VAL A 275 -11.14 -8.69 -5.23
CA VAL A 275 -12.60 -8.94 -5.08
C VAL A 275 -13.28 -9.50 -6.32
N ILE A 276 -12.55 -9.74 -7.42
CA ILE A 276 -13.10 -10.41 -8.59
C ILE A 276 -13.55 -11.83 -8.21
N LYS A 277 -14.81 -12.15 -8.50
CA LYS A 277 -15.49 -13.42 -8.17
C LYS A 277 -15.45 -13.76 -6.69
N LEU A 278 -15.34 -12.76 -5.80
CA LEU A 278 -15.41 -12.97 -4.37
C LEU A 278 -16.78 -13.54 -3.99
N SER A 279 -16.78 -14.66 -3.27
CA SER A 279 -17.99 -15.34 -2.82
C SER A 279 -18.25 -15.03 -1.35
N LYS A 280 -19.50 -14.67 -1.04
CA LYS A 280 -19.96 -14.48 0.34
C LYS A 280 -19.89 -15.76 1.16
N GLU A 281 -20.06 -16.91 0.51
CA GLU A 281 -20.01 -18.22 1.14
C GLU A 281 -18.58 -18.65 1.45
N ALA A 282 -17.64 -18.37 0.53
CA ALA A 282 -16.23 -18.74 0.69
C ALA A 282 -15.47 -17.78 1.63
N GLU A 283 -15.71 -16.47 1.52
CA GLU A 283 -14.95 -15.43 2.22
C GLU A 283 -15.91 -14.35 2.80
N PRO A 284 -16.81 -14.73 3.74
CA PRO A 284 -17.89 -13.86 4.22
C PRO A 284 -17.41 -12.54 4.82
N GLU A 285 -16.30 -12.57 5.56
CA GLU A 285 -15.74 -11.40 6.26
C GLU A 285 -15.22 -10.36 5.26
N ILE A 286 -14.50 -10.81 4.22
CA ILE A 286 -14.00 -9.93 3.15
C ILE A 286 -15.16 -9.45 2.30
N HIS A 287 -16.12 -10.32 1.97
CA HIS A 287 -17.31 -9.92 1.21
C HIS A 287 -18.10 -8.83 1.95
N ALA A 288 -18.26 -8.92 3.27
CA ALA A 288 -18.96 -7.90 4.05
C ALA A 288 -18.34 -6.51 3.89
N THR A 289 -17.01 -6.41 3.72
CA THR A 289 -16.32 -5.13 3.52
C THR A 289 -16.75 -4.41 2.25
N THR A 290 -17.21 -5.13 1.22
CA THR A 290 -17.66 -4.53 -0.05
C THR A 290 -18.93 -3.70 0.08
N GLU A 291 -19.68 -3.88 1.16
CA GLU A 291 -20.91 -3.14 1.48
C GLU A 291 -20.71 -2.19 2.66
N MET A 292 -19.48 -2.00 3.16
CA MET A 292 -19.20 -1.13 4.30
C MET A 292 -18.93 0.30 3.85
N TRP A 293 -19.44 1.25 4.65
CA TRP A 293 -19.14 2.66 4.46
C TRP A 293 -17.64 2.92 4.50
N GLY A 294 -17.16 3.74 3.55
CA GLY A 294 -15.77 4.16 3.49
C GLY A 294 -14.84 3.18 2.77
N THR A 295 -15.19 1.90 2.61
CA THR A 295 -14.39 0.94 1.82
C THR A 295 -14.17 1.50 0.42
N VAL A 296 -12.93 1.47 -0.07
CA VAL A 296 -12.60 1.90 -1.44
C VAL A 296 -12.59 0.67 -2.35
N LEU A 297 -13.48 0.64 -3.34
CA LEU A 297 -13.57 -0.40 -4.36
C LEU A 297 -12.96 0.11 -5.66
N GLU A 298 -11.78 -0.38 -6.01
CA GLU A 298 -11.09 0.00 -7.26
C GLU A 298 -11.53 -0.88 -8.42
N ASN A 299 -12.01 -0.21 -9.47
CA ASN A 299 -12.37 -0.78 -10.78
C ASN A 299 -13.45 -1.87 -10.73
N VAL A 300 -14.25 -1.91 -9.67
CA VAL A 300 -15.44 -2.78 -9.59
C VAL A 300 -16.54 -2.17 -10.45
N VAL A 301 -17.19 -2.99 -11.28
CA VAL A 301 -18.32 -2.55 -12.09
C VAL A 301 -19.52 -2.33 -11.18
N MET A 302 -20.25 -1.23 -11.39
CA MET A 302 -21.41 -0.87 -10.61
C MET A 302 -22.53 -0.43 -11.55
N ASP A 303 -23.73 -0.93 -11.31
CA ASP A 303 -24.92 -0.50 -12.01
C ASP A 303 -25.25 0.97 -11.67
N PRO A 304 -25.40 1.85 -12.68
CA PRO A 304 -25.49 3.30 -12.45
C PRO A 304 -26.79 3.73 -11.76
N GLU A 305 -27.87 2.95 -11.89
CA GLU A 305 -29.19 3.29 -11.33
C GLU A 305 -29.38 2.71 -9.93
N THR A 306 -29.16 1.41 -9.77
CA THR A 306 -29.34 0.67 -8.51
C THR A 306 -28.17 0.80 -7.55
N ARG A 307 -27.00 1.21 -8.05
CA ARG A 307 -25.73 1.30 -7.32
C ARG A 307 -25.22 -0.04 -6.78
N ARG A 308 -25.73 -1.16 -7.28
CA ARG A 308 -25.24 -2.49 -6.92
C ARG A 308 -23.96 -2.80 -7.69
N ILE A 309 -22.97 -3.36 -7.00
CA ILE A 309 -21.72 -3.79 -7.59
C ILE A 309 -21.88 -5.18 -8.24
N ASP A 310 -21.13 -5.43 -9.30
CA ASP A 310 -20.96 -6.75 -9.90
C ASP A 310 -19.52 -7.22 -9.69
N LEU A 311 -19.33 -8.16 -8.76
CA LEU A 311 -18.03 -8.74 -8.46
C LEU A 311 -17.59 -9.78 -9.51
N HIS A 312 -18.47 -10.21 -10.41
CA HIS A 312 -18.15 -11.17 -11.48
C HIS A 312 -17.78 -10.49 -12.80
N ASP A 313 -18.05 -9.19 -12.93
CA ASP A 313 -17.71 -8.41 -14.13
C ASP A 313 -16.27 -7.89 -14.08
N GLY A 314 -15.41 -8.48 -14.90
CA GLY A 314 -14.01 -8.11 -15.11
C GLY A 314 -13.77 -7.17 -16.31
N SER A 315 -14.82 -6.53 -16.85
CA SER A 315 -14.72 -5.72 -18.08
C SER A 315 -13.78 -4.51 -17.96
N LEU A 316 -13.62 -3.96 -16.75
CA LEU A 316 -12.59 -2.96 -16.45
C LEU A 316 -11.24 -3.63 -16.20
N THR A 317 -11.20 -4.67 -15.37
CA THR A 317 -10.01 -5.46 -15.07
C THR A 317 -10.34 -6.74 -14.31
N GLU A 318 -9.50 -7.77 -14.43
CA GLU A 318 -9.48 -8.92 -13.51
C GLU A 318 -8.81 -8.59 -12.17
N ASN A 319 -8.23 -7.40 -12.01
CA ASN A 319 -7.58 -6.95 -10.78
C ASN A 319 -8.46 -5.96 -10.00
N THR A 320 -9.74 -6.26 -9.83
CA THR A 320 -10.61 -5.45 -8.96
C THR A 320 -10.19 -5.60 -7.51
N ARG A 321 -10.23 -4.48 -6.75
CA ARG A 321 -9.67 -4.43 -5.39
C ARG A 321 -10.60 -3.78 -4.39
N SER A 322 -10.45 -4.14 -3.13
CA SER A 322 -11.13 -3.53 -1.98
C SER A 322 -10.11 -3.12 -0.93
N ALA A 323 -10.08 -1.84 -0.58
CA ALA A 323 -9.21 -1.28 0.46
C ALA A 323 -10.04 -0.83 1.67
N TYR A 324 -9.74 -1.43 2.83
CA TYR A 324 -10.48 -1.22 4.07
C TYR A 324 -9.52 -1.33 5.27
N PRO A 325 -9.83 -0.64 6.39
CA PRO A 325 -9.02 -0.73 7.60
C PRO A 325 -9.09 -2.16 8.16
N LEU A 326 -8.01 -2.60 8.81
CA LEU A 326 -7.90 -3.97 9.33
C LEU A 326 -8.97 -4.25 10.39
N ALA A 327 -9.38 -3.21 11.13
CA ALA A 327 -10.47 -3.26 12.10
C ALA A 327 -11.85 -3.61 11.50
N ALA A 328 -12.01 -3.58 10.17
CA ALA A 328 -13.22 -4.09 9.52
C ALA A 328 -13.33 -5.62 9.59
N ILE A 329 -12.22 -6.32 9.85
CA ILE A 329 -12.17 -7.77 10.02
C ILE A 329 -12.38 -8.11 11.51
N PRO A 330 -13.45 -8.85 11.88
CA PRO A 330 -13.82 -9.04 13.29
C PRO A 330 -12.76 -9.72 14.17
N ASN A 331 -11.98 -10.64 13.61
CA ASN A 331 -10.90 -11.37 14.28
C ASN A 331 -9.50 -10.76 14.02
N ALA A 332 -9.42 -9.51 13.57
CA ALA A 332 -8.15 -8.82 13.40
C ALA A 332 -7.41 -8.56 14.71
N SER A 333 -6.07 -8.57 14.63
CA SER A 333 -5.19 -8.19 15.73
C SER A 333 -5.29 -6.70 16.02
N ALA A 334 -5.50 -6.34 17.29
CA ALA A 334 -5.47 -4.95 17.74
C ALA A 334 -4.05 -4.35 17.77
N SER A 335 -3.01 -5.19 17.89
CA SER A 335 -1.62 -4.75 17.95
C SER A 335 -0.89 -4.83 16.62
N GLY A 336 -1.38 -5.65 15.68
CA GLY A 336 -0.64 -5.99 14.46
C GLY A 336 0.67 -6.75 14.73
N MET A 337 0.87 -7.31 15.93
CA MET A 337 2.07 -8.04 16.32
C MET A 337 1.73 -9.43 16.85
N ALA A 338 2.63 -10.41 16.64
CA ALA A 338 2.50 -11.75 17.18
C ALA A 338 3.88 -12.38 17.47
N PRO A 339 3.94 -13.44 18.31
CA PRO A 339 5.19 -14.17 18.58
C PRO A 339 5.83 -14.77 17.32
N ILE A 340 7.07 -15.22 17.46
CA ILE A 340 7.82 -15.93 16.40
C ILE A 340 6.97 -17.08 15.82
N PRO A 341 6.86 -17.20 14.49
CA PRO A 341 6.02 -18.21 13.86
C PRO A 341 6.53 -19.62 14.13
N LYS A 342 5.60 -20.51 14.51
CA LYS A 342 5.82 -21.95 14.65
C LYS A 342 5.64 -22.70 13.32
N ALA A 343 4.96 -22.08 12.36
CA ALA A 343 4.71 -22.64 11.04
C ALA A 343 4.96 -21.61 9.92
N ILE A 344 5.62 -22.08 8.86
CA ILE A 344 5.80 -21.36 7.60
C ILE A 344 5.14 -22.20 6.52
N VAL A 345 4.17 -21.63 5.83
CA VAL A 345 3.43 -22.28 4.74
C VAL A 345 3.80 -21.59 3.43
N MET A 346 4.29 -22.35 2.45
CA MET A 346 4.59 -21.85 1.10
C MET A 346 3.53 -22.37 0.14
N LEU A 347 2.67 -21.48 -0.35
CA LEU A 347 1.53 -21.80 -1.21
C LEU A 347 1.91 -21.64 -2.68
N THR A 348 1.62 -22.67 -3.46
CA THR A 348 1.80 -22.67 -4.91
C THR A 348 0.59 -23.28 -5.59
N ALA A 349 0.20 -22.70 -6.72
CA ALA A 349 -0.87 -23.22 -7.58
C ALA A 349 -0.21 -23.97 -8.75
N ASP A 350 0.16 -25.23 -8.52
CA ASP A 350 0.84 -26.05 -9.52
C ASP A 350 -0.12 -26.54 -10.61
N ALA A 351 -0.14 -25.82 -11.73
CA ALA A 351 -0.94 -26.16 -12.90
C ALA A 351 -0.50 -27.48 -13.59
N PHE A 352 0.71 -27.98 -13.30
CA PHE A 352 1.20 -29.25 -13.85
C PHE A 352 0.71 -30.47 -13.07
N GLY A 353 0.17 -30.27 -11.85
CA GLY A 353 -0.34 -31.35 -11.01
C GLY A 353 0.75 -32.33 -10.56
N VAL A 354 1.98 -31.86 -10.39
CA VAL A 354 3.15 -32.67 -10.02
C VAL A 354 3.38 -32.63 -8.53
N LEU A 355 3.27 -31.45 -7.92
CA LEU A 355 3.53 -31.26 -6.50
C LEU A 355 2.49 -32.01 -5.65
N PRO A 356 2.91 -32.63 -4.52
CA PRO A 356 1.97 -33.21 -3.59
C PRO A 356 1.11 -32.10 -2.94
N PRO A 357 -0.09 -32.42 -2.42
CA PRO A 357 -0.94 -31.43 -1.76
C PRO A 357 -0.27 -30.71 -0.58
N ILE A 358 0.65 -31.40 0.13
CA ILE A 358 1.47 -30.83 1.20
C ILE A 358 2.79 -31.60 1.32
N ALA A 359 3.88 -30.89 1.60
CA ALA A 359 5.19 -31.47 1.89
C ALA A 359 5.86 -30.74 3.06
N ARG A 360 6.55 -31.48 3.92
CA ARG A 360 7.38 -30.90 4.97
C ARG A 360 8.80 -30.71 4.44
N LEU A 361 9.25 -29.46 4.40
CA LEU A 361 10.54 -29.07 3.86
C LEU A 361 11.64 -29.12 4.93
N THR A 362 12.86 -29.48 4.53
CA THR A 362 14.06 -29.15 5.31
C THR A 362 14.40 -27.66 5.19
N PRO A 363 15.24 -27.08 6.05
CA PRO A 363 15.65 -25.68 5.92
C PRO A 363 16.25 -25.34 4.55
N GLN A 364 17.04 -26.23 3.96
CA GLN A 364 17.63 -26.02 2.63
C GLN A 364 16.56 -26.02 1.53
N GLN A 365 15.57 -26.92 1.62
CA GLN A 365 14.44 -26.94 0.69
C GLN A 365 13.57 -25.69 0.85
N ALA A 366 13.34 -25.24 2.08
CA ALA A 366 12.61 -24.00 2.34
C ALA A 366 13.31 -22.80 1.70
N MET A 367 14.63 -22.66 1.83
CA MET A 367 15.39 -21.60 1.15
C MET A 367 15.30 -21.71 -0.38
N TYR A 368 15.42 -22.92 -0.93
CA TYR A 368 15.30 -23.16 -2.37
C TYR A 368 13.93 -22.73 -2.92
N HIS A 369 12.85 -23.17 -2.26
CA HIS A 369 11.48 -22.81 -2.66
C HIS A 369 11.18 -21.33 -2.42
N PHE A 370 11.69 -20.75 -1.33
CA PHE A 370 11.54 -19.31 -1.08
C PHE A 370 12.19 -18.44 -2.18
N LEU A 371 13.39 -18.81 -2.66
CA LEU A 371 14.05 -18.12 -3.76
C LEU A 371 13.38 -18.38 -5.12
N SER A 372 12.75 -19.53 -5.29
CA SER A 372 12.03 -19.89 -6.52
C SER A 372 10.74 -19.09 -6.69
N GLY A 373 10.08 -18.77 -5.57
CA GLY A 373 8.73 -18.18 -5.57
C GLY A 373 7.67 -19.22 -5.89
#